data_AF-A0A2I1CJN1-F1
#
_entry.id   AF-A0A2I1CJN1-F1
#
_cell.length_a   1.000
_cell.length_b   1.000
_cell.length_c   1.000
_cell.angle_alpha   90.00
_cell.angle_beta   90.00
_cell.angle_gamma   90.00
#
_symmetry.space_group_name_H-M   'P 1'
#
loop_
_entity.id
_entity.type
_entity.pdbx_description
1 polymer ?
#
loop_
_entity_poly.entity_id
_entity_poly.type
_entity_poly.pdbx_seq_one_letter_code
_entity_poly.pdbx_strand_id
1 'polypeptide(L)'
;MYKMSDGSTHIIDKLLQYFYTGDYTRLSEEDDSAYSHMSALQLHARLFAMADKYNMKDLCALSAEKYSSRLEKDFNIIEFLESSPDVYHLTAPQVQTLRNLVLHFARKNLENALHHSLHSKIYDDITCEVPTFTKDLLNSYIASPIGQLSELWANNGHAGVASSMPAVQPRKGVLRMPRKLSLI
;
A
#
# COMPACT_ATOMS: atom_id res chain seq x y z
N MET A 1 9.25 -10.39 33.09
CA MET A 1 9.80 -10.70 31.76
C MET A 1 8.66 -10.51 30.76
N TYR A 2 8.66 -9.40 30.02
CA TYR A 2 7.56 -9.04 29.12
C TYR A 2 7.77 -9.79 27.79
N LYS A 3 6.87 -10.73 27.46
CA LYS A 3 6.92 -11.51 26.22
C LYS A 3 6.14 -10.74 25.17
N MET A 4 6.81 -10.06 24.25
CA MET A 4 6.17 -9.40 23.12
C MET A 4 5.74 -10.47 22.10
N SER A 5 4.54 -10.35 21.57
CA SER A 5 4.02 -11.21 20.50
C SER A 5 4.89 -11.10 19.26
N ASP A 6 5.17 -12.22 18.61
CA ASP A 6 6.13 -12.34 17.49
C ASP A 6 5.88 -11.33 16.35
N GLY A 7 4.60 -11.12 15.98
CA GLY A 7 4.20 -10.12 14.99
C GLY A 7 4.48 -8.65 15.38
N SER A 8 4.68 -8.36 16.67
CA SER A 8 5.12 -7.04 17.14
C SER A 8 6.63 -6.87 17.01
N THR A 9 7.40 -7.96 17.11
CA THR A 9 8.87 -7.94 16.98
C THR A 9 9.29 -7.56 15.56
N HIS A 10 8.64 -8.12 14.54
CA HIS A 10 8.96 -7.81 13.14
C HIS A 10 8.71 -6.33 12.80
N ILE A 11 7.58 -5.76 13.24
CA ILE A 11 7.29 -4.32 13.03
C ILE A 11 8.33 -3.43 13.70
N ILE A 12 8.75 -3.77 14.92
CA ILE A 12 9.79 -3.02 15.64
C ILE A 12 11.13 -3.11 14.90
N ASP A 13 11.47 -4.27 14.35
CA ASP A 13 12.72 -4.45 13.61
C ASP A 13 12.74 -3.61 12.32
N LYS A 14 11.63 -3.56 11.60
CA LYS A 14 11.46 -2.67 10.44
C LYS A 14 11.51 -1.20 10.82
N LEU A 15 10.96 -0.83 11.98
CA LEU A 15 11.10 0.54 12.50
C LEU A 15 12.56 0.88 12.85
N LEU A 16 13.31 -0.03 13.47
CA LEU A 16 14.73 0.15 13.75
C LEU A 16 15.52 0.32 12.45
N GLN A 17 15.25 -0.52 11.45
CA GLN A 17 15.88 -0.39 10.15
C GLN A 17 15.64 0.97 9.49
N TYR A 18 14.42 1.51 9.63
CA TYR A 18 14.11 2.86 9.17
C TYR A 18 14.98 3.91 9.87
N PHE A 19 15.15 3.83 11.19
CA PHE A 19 16.02 4.76 11.91
C PHE A 19 17.48 4.72 11.45
N TYR A 20 17.99 3.55 11.05
CA TYR A 20 19.36 3.40 10.59
C TYR A 20 19.57 3.76 9.12
N THR A 21 18.58 3.55 8.26
CA THR A 21 18.77 3.62 6.79
C THR A 21 17.86 4.61 6.07
N GLY A 22 16.85 5.15 6.76
CA GLY A 22 15.78 5.94 6.16
C GLY A 22 14.77 5.13 5.36
N ASP A 23 14.92 3.81 5.29
CA ASP A 23 14.00 2.87 4.65
C ASP A 23 13.82 1.62 5.53
N TYR A 24 12.75 0.86 5.34
CA TYR A 24 12.46 -0.37 6.06
C TYR A 24 12.19 -1.56 5.11
N THR A 25 12.41 -1.41 3.80
CA THR A 25 12.29 -2.52 2.84
C THR A 25 13.62 -3.21 2.52
N ARG A 26 14.72 -2.82 3.19
CA ARG A 26 16.00 -3.49 2.98
C ARG A 26 15.91 -4.88 3.63
N LEU A 27 15.86 -5.92 2.83
CA LEU A 27 15.96 -7.28 3.36
C LEU A 27 17.40 -7.47 3.85
N SER A 28 17.60 -7.90 5.09
CA SER A 28 18.82 -8.67 5.37
C SER A 28 18.65 -9.98 4.58
N GLU A 29 19.72 -10.46 3.98
CA GLU A 29 19.73 -11.71 3.18
C GLU A 29 19.38 -12.95 4.02
N GLU A 30 19.12 -12.76 5.32
CA GLU A 30 18.75 -13.76 6.33
C GLU A 30 17.26 -13.67 6.75
N ASP A 31 16.46 -12.73 6.22
CA ASP A 31 15.05 -12.53 6.60
C ASP A 31 14.11 -13.56 5.95
N ASP A 32 14.59 -14.80 5.81
CA ASP A 32 13.83 -16.02 5.54
C ASP A 32 13.10 -16.48 6.83
N SER A 33 12.62 -15.51 7.62
CA SER A 33 11.84 -15.81 8.82
C SER A 33 10.46 -16.25 8.38
N ALA A 34 10.26 -17.58 8.37
CA ALA A 34 8.99 -18.28 8.23
C ALA A 34 7.93 -17.92 9.32
N TYR A 35 8.07 -16.77 9.97
CA TYR A 35 7.36 -16.33 11.17
C TYR A 35 6.52 -15.07 10.98
N SER A 36 6.58 -14.42 9.82
CA SER A 36 5.65 -13.33 9.51
C SER A 36 4.51 -13.84 8.64
N HIS A 37 3.41 -14.28 9.25
CA HIS A 37 2.11 -14.48 8.57
C HIS A 37 1.51 -13.18 8.00
N MET A 38 2.25 -12.08 8.11
CA MET A 38 1.83 -10.74 7.72
C MET A 38 2.21 -10.47 6.27
N SER A 39 1.25 -10.00 5.51
CA SER A 39 1.50 -9.53 4.16
C SER A 39 2.24 -8.18 4.11
N ALA A 40 2.71 -7.78 2.93
CA ALA A 40 3.37 -6.50 2.75
C ALA A 40 2.40 -5.32 3.01
N LEU A 41 1.13 -5.44 2.60
CA LEU A 41 0.11 -4.43 2.91
C LEU A 41 -0.15 -4.29 4.41
N GLN A 42 -0.25 -5.40 5.14
CA GLN A 42 -0.38 -5.38 6.59
C GLN A 42 0.87 -4.79 7.26
N LEU A 43 2.07 -5.10 6.76
CA LEU A 43 3.32 -4.49 7.23
C LEU A 43 3.29 -2.96 7.09
N HIS A 44 2.95 -2.46 5.90
CA HIS A 44 2.89 -1.04 5.63
C HIS A 44 1.79 -0.33 6.44
N ALA A 45 0.61 -0.95 6.61
CA ALA A 45 -0.47 -0.41 7.43
C ALA A 45 -0.09 -0.32 8.91
N ARG A 46 0.55 -1.37 9.46
CA ARG A 46 1.02 -1.41 10.85
C ARG A 46 2.15 -0.44 11.12
N LEU A 47 3.12 -0.32 10.22
CA LEU A 47 4.19 0.67 10.32
C LEU A 47 3.65 2.10 10.24
N PHE A 48 2.68 2.34 9.35
CA PHE A 48 1.98 3.63 9.29
C PHE A 48 1.30 3.97 10.63
N ALA A 49 0.54 3.03 11.19
CA ALA A 49 -0.13 3.24 12.48
C ALA A 49 0.85 3.47 13.63
N MET A 50 1.98 2.76 13.63
CA MET A 50 3.03 2.95 14.60
C MET A 50 3.71 4.32 14.44
N ALA A 51 4.00 4.73 13.21
CA ALA A 51 4.55 6.04 12.89
C ALA A 51 3.61 7.17 13.31
N ASP A 52 2.31 7.03 13.05
CA ASP A 52 1.28 7.99 13.45
C ASP A 52 1.24 8.14 14.98
N LYS A 53 1.24 7.02 15.70
CA LYS A 53 1.28 6.98 17.17
C LYS A 53 2.49 7.72 17.75
N TYR A 54 3.65 7.65 17.10
CA TYR A 54 4.87 8.34 17.53
C TYR A 54 5.11 9.68 16.81
N ASN A 55 4.13 10.17 16.04
CA ASN A 55 4.19 11.43 15.27
C ASN A 55 5.41 11.51 14.32
N MET A 56 5.77 10.39 13.70
CA MET A 56 6.85 10.26 12.72
C MET A 56 6.34 10.50 11.31
N LYS A 57 6.10 11.77 10.95
CA LYS A 57 5.44 12.17 9.69
C LYS A 57 6.10 11.60 8.42
N ASP A 58 7.43 11.58 8.37
CA ASP A 58 8.17 11.07 7.21
C ASP A 58 7.97 9.57 7.03
N LEU A 59 7.89 8.82 8.14
CA LEU A 59 7.59 7.39 8.11
C LEU A 59 6.12 7.14 7.75
N CYS A 60 5.17 7.96 8.21
CA CYS A 60 3.78 7.89 7.75
C CYS A 60 3.69 8.09 6.22
N ALA A 61 4.41 9.08 5.68
CA ALA A 61 4.43 9.35 4.25
C ALA A 61 5.04 8.16 3.47
N LEU A 62 6.20 7.67 3.92
CA LEU A 62 6.88 6.52 3.31
C LEU A 62 6.01 5.26 3.34
N SER A 63 5.32 5.00 4.46
CA SER A 63 4.45 3.83 4.59
C SER A 63 3.19 3.94 3.74
N ALA A 64 2.59 5.12 3.64
CA ALA A 64 1.46 5.34 2.73
C ALA A 64 1.88 5.19 1.26
N GLU A 65 3.06 5.71 0.87
CA GLU A 65 3.61 5.56 -0.47
C GLU A 65 3.84 4.08 -0.82
N LYS A 66 4.50 3.33 0.06
CA LYS A 66 4.77 1.90 -0.17
C LYS A 66 3.48 1.07 -0.17
N TYR A 67 2.49 1.41 0.67
CA TYR A 67 1.16 0.80 0.64
C TYR A 67 0.47 1.03 -0.72
N SER A 68 0.42 2.28 -1.19
CA SER A 68 -0.13 2.61 -2.52
C SER A 68 0.63 1.91 -3.64
N SER A 69 1.97 1.95 -3.62
CA SER A 69 2.80 1.31 -4.63
C SER A 69 2.60 -0.21 -4.70
N ARG A 70 2.30 -0.88 -3.58
CA ARG A 70 1.98 -2.32 -3.55
C ARG A 70 0.65 -2.57 -4.26
N LEU A 71 -0.37 -1.77 -3.94
CA LEU A 71 -1.70 -1.87 -4.56
C LEU A 71 -1.70 -1.53 -6.06
N GLU A 72 -0.82 -0.64 -6.51
CA GLU A 72 -0.72 -0.25 -7.93
C GLU A 72 0.03 -1.28 -8.78
N LYS A 73 1.10 -1.86 -8.24
CA LYS A 73 2.01 -2.72 -9.03
C LYS A 73 1.61 -4.19 -9.01
N ASP A 74 1.11 -4.69 -7.90
CA ASP A 74 0.83 -6.12 -7.67
C ASP A 74 -0.41 -6.26 -6.80
N PHE A 75 -1.56 -5.87 -7.34
CA PHE A 75 -2.82 -5.89 -6.60
C PHE A 75 -3.25 -7.32 -6.28
N ASN A 76 -3.20 -7.67 -5.00
CA ASN A 76 -3.74 -8.92 -4.48
C ASN A 76 -4.96 -8.62 -3.60
N ILE A 77 -6.13 -9.11 -4.00
CA ILE A 77 -7.38 -8.83 -3.28
C ILE A 77 -7.39 -9.42 -1.86
N ILE A 78 -6.84 -10.62 -1.66
CA ILE A 78 -6.81 -11.25 -0.34
C ILE A 78 -5.94 -10.41 0.58
N GLU A 79 -4.74 -10.06 0.13
CA GLU A 79 -3.80 -9.18 0.83
C GLU A 79 -4.46 -7.84 1.21
N PHE A 80 -5.19 -7.26 0.25
CA PHE A 80 -5.91 -6.01 0.43
C PHE A 80 -7.01 -6.09 1.49
N LEU A 81 -7.89 -7.10 1.37
CA LEU A 81 -8.99 -7.30 2.32
C LEU A 81 -8.46 -7.56 3.73
N GLU A 82 -7.44 -8.43 3.87
CA GLU A 82 -6.82 -8.76 5.15
C GLU A 82 -6.02 -7.60 5.78
N SER A 83 -5.61 -6.60 4.99
CA SER A 83 -4.98 -5.37 5.50
C SER A 83 -5.97 -4.31 5.97
N SER A 84 -7.25 -4.42 5.58
CA SER A 84 -8.27 -3.41 5.91
C SER A 84 -8.50 -3.27 7.43
N PRO A 85 -8.57 -4.35 8.24
CA PRO A 85 -8.66 -4.24 9.69
C PRO A 85 -7.49 -3.47 10.31
N ASP A 86 -6.26 -3.69 9.85
CA ASP A 86 -5.09 -2.98 10.37
C ASP A 86 -5.23 -1.46 10.15
N VAL A 87 -5.74 -1.05 9.00
CA VAL A 87 -5.97 0.37 8.69
C VAL A 87 -7.04 0.98 9.62
N TYR A 88 -8.15 0.28 9.85
CA TYR A 88 -9.28 0.83 10.61
C TYR A 88 -9.15 0.71 12.13
N HIS A 89 -8.47 -0.34 12.63
CA HIS A 89 -8.31 -0.61 14.06
C HIS A 89 -7.07 0.03 14.66
N LEU A 90 -5.96 0.13 13.91
CA LEU A 90 -4.70 0.61 14.46
C LEU A 90 -4.50 2.12 14.31
N THR A 91 -5.29 2.78 13.46
CA THR A 91 -5.29 4.24 13.30
C THR A 91 -6.56 4.86 13.86
N ALA A 92 -6.42 6.04 14.45
CA ALA A 92 -7.56 6.76 14.99
C ALA A 92 -8.51 7.23 13.85
N PRO A 93 -9.83 7.37 14.10
CA PRO A 93 -10.81 7.69 13.05
C PRO A 93 -10.54 8.98 12.25
N GLN A 94 -9.81 9.93 12.81
CA GLN A 94 -9.40 11.17 12.12
C GLN A 94 -8.28 10.98 11.10
N VAL A 95 -7.57 9.85 11.15
CA VAL A 95 -6.44 9.56 10.25
C VAL A 95 -6.99 8.96 8.96
N GLN A 96 -7.14 9.81 7.96
CA GLN A 96 -7.85 9.48 6.72
C GLN A 96 -6.94 9.01 5.58
N THR A 97 -5.61 9.13 5.71
CA THR A 97 -4.66 8.85 4.62
C THR A 97 -4.81 7.44 4.04
N LEU A 98 -4.61 6.41 4.87
CA LEU A 98 -4.76 5.02 4.42
C LEU A 98 -6.22 4.64 4.18
N ARG A 99 -7.17 5.20 4.94
CA ARG A 99 -8.61 4.93 4.75
C ARG A 99 -9.06 5.36 3.36
N ASN A 100 -8.70 6.57 2.93
CA ASN A 100 -9.00 7.07 1.60
C ASN A 100 -8.37 6.22 0.49
N LEU A 101 -7.13 5.74 0.68
CA LEU A 101 -6.50 4.79 -0.24
C LEU A 101 -7.29 3.48 -0.31
N VAL A 102 -7.59 2.87 0.84
CA VAL A 102 -8.37 1.63 0.92
C VAL A 102 -9.72 1.79 0.22
N LEU A 103 -10.44 2.88 0.46
CA LEU A 103 -11.71 3.17 -0.19
C LEU A 103 -11.55 3.33 -1.71
N HIS A 104 -10.52 4.06 -2.17
CA HIS A 104 -10.25 4.22 -3.60
C HIS A 104 -10.04 2.88 -4.30
N PHE A 105 -9.17 2.02 -3.75
CA PHE A 105 -8.88 0.71 -4.32
C PHE A 105 -10.04 -0.27 -4.17
N ALA A 106 -10.79 -0.22 -3.08
CA ALA A 106 -12.02 -0.98 -2.90
C ALA A 106 -13.00 -0.67 -4.03
N ARG A 107 -13.27 0.61 -4.27
CA ARG A 107 -14.23 1.03 -5.30
C ARG A 107 -13.85 0.60 -6.70
N LYS A 108 -12.56 0.60 -7.01
CA LYS A 108 -12.02 0.25 -8.33
C LYS A 108 -12.01 -1.26 -8.59
N ASN A 109 -11.82 -2.07 -7.55
CA ASN A 109 -11.47 -3.49 -7.72
C ASN A 109 -12.49 -4.48 -7.14
N LEU A 110 -13.35 -4.08 -6.19
CA LEU A 110 -14.27 -5.02 -5.52
C LEU A 110 -15.32 -5.60 -6.45
N GLU A 111 -15.84 -4.83 -7.41
CA GLU A 111 -16.85 -5.33 -8.36
C GLU A 111 -16.38 -6.61 -9.06
N ASN A 112 -15.18 -6.57 -9.66
CA ASN A 112 -14.61 -7.73 -10.33
C ASN A 112 -14.17 -8.84 -9.35
N ALA A 113 -13.69 -8.46 -8.16
CA ALA A 113 -13.09 -9.40 -7.24
C ALA A 113 -14.11 -10.27 -6.49
N LEU A 114 -15.31 -9.75 -6.22
CA LEU A 114 -16.36 -10.44 -5.47
C LEU A 114 -17.12 -11.49 -6.29
N HIS A 115 -16.89 -11.60 -7.60
CA HIS A 115 -17.42 -12.70 -8.40
C HIS A 115 -16.85 -14.08 -7.99
N HIS A 116 -15.72 -14.10 -7.29
CA HIS A 116 -15.12 -15.34 -6.81
C HIS A 116 -15.58 -15.66 -5.37
N SER A 117 -16.07 -16.88 -5.15
CA SER A 117 -16.69 -17.30 -3.88
C SER A 117 -15.77 -17.14 -2.66
N LEU A 118 -14.47 -17.40 -2.82
CA LEU A 118 -13.49 -17.24 -1.75
C LEU A 118 -13.34 -15.77 -1.33
N HIS A 119 -13.23 -14.84 -2.28
CA HIS A 119 -13.07 -13.41 -1.98
C HIS A 119 -14.34 -12.83 -1.37
N SER A 120 -15.51 -13.29 -1.81
CA SER A 120 -16.80 -12.93 -1.20
C SER A 120 -16.83 -13.31 0.28
N LYS A 121 -16.39 -14.53 0.63
CA LYS A 121 -16.37 -14.96 2.02
C LYS A 121 -15.42 -14.11 2.88
N ILE A 122 -14.20 -13.86 2.40
CA ILE A 122 -13.24 -13.00 3.12
C ILE A 122 -13.82 -11.60 3.28
N TYR A 123 -14.42 -11.05 2.23
CA TYR A 123 -15.09 -9.75 2.31
C TYR A 123 -16.19 -9.75 3.38
N ASP A 124 -17.06 -10.76 3.40
CA ASP A 124 -18.13 -10.88 4.39
C ASP A 124 -17.55 -10.94 5.81
N ASP A 125 -16.49 -11.72 6.03
CA ASP A 125 -15.77 -11.81 7.32
C ASP A 125 -15.23 -10.42 7.73
N ILE A 126 -14.59 -9.69 6.81
CA ILE A 126 -14.05 -8.34 7.06
C ILE A 126 -15.17 -7.32 7.31
N THR A 127 -16.32 -7.41 6.62
CA THR A 127 -17.45 -6.50 6.87
C THR A 127 -18.10 -6.75 8.23
N CYS A 128 -18.07 -7.99 8.73
CA CYS A 128 -18.49 -8.32 10.09
C CYS A 128 -17.50 -7.78 11.13
N GLU A 129 -16.21 -7.91 10.87
CA GLU A 129 -15.15 -7.44 11.76
C GLU A 129 -15.08 -5.91 11.82
N VAL A 130 -15.18 -5.25 10.67
CA VAL A 130 -14.96 -3.80 10.49
C VAL A 130 -16.18 -3.15 9.80
N PRO A 131 -17.32 -3.00 10.49
CA PRO A 131 -18.53 -2.44 9.88
C PRO A 131 -18.36 -0.96 9.44
N THR A 132 -17.40 -0.25 10.05
CA THR A 132 -17.05 1.13 9.68
C THR A 132 -16.44 1.21 8.28
N PHE A 133 -15.68 0.19 7.85
CA PHE A 133 -15.17 0.11 6.48
C PHE A 133 -16.32 0.05 5.47
N THR A 134 -17.32 -0.82 5.70
CA THR A 134 -18.49 -0.93 4.82
C THR A 134 -19.28 0.37 4.79
N LYS A 135 -19.49 1.00 5.95
CA LYS A 135 -20.16 2.30 6.04
C LYS A 135 -19.43 3.38 5.22
N ASP A 136 -18.12 3.49 5.38
CA ASP A 136 -17.31 4.48 4.68
C ASP A 136 -17.25 4.20 3.17
N LEU A 137 -17.21 2.92 2.77
CA LEU A 137 -17.33 2.49 1.38
C LEU A 137 -18.67 2.92 0.77
N LEU A 138 -19.79 2.66 1.43
CA LEU A 138 -21.11 3.11 0.96
C LEU A 138 -21.20 4.63 0.87
N ASN A 139 -20.73 5.35 1.89
CA ASN A 139 -20.67 6.80 1.89
C ASN A 139 -19.83 7.34 0.72
N SER A 140 -18.73 6.66 0.38
CA SER A 140 -17.88 7.06 -0.73
C SER A 140 -18.61 6.96 -2.09
N TYR A 141 -19.45 5.94 -2.29
CA TYR A 141 -20.29 5.81 -3.49
C TYR A 141 -21.41 6.84 -3.55
N ILE A 142 -21.97 7.22 -2.40
CA ILE A 142 -22.99 8.28 -2.32
C ILE A 142 -22.37 9.65 -2.64
N ALA A 143 -21.20 9.94 -2.07
CA ALA A 143 -20.51 11.21 -2.26
C ALA A 143 -19.99 11.40 -3.70
N SER A 144 -19.62 10.31 -4.36
CA SER A 144 -19.21 10.33 -5.77
C SER A 144 -19.72 9.06 -6.44
N PRO A 145 -20.75 9.13 -7.29
CA PRO A 145 -21.21 7.97 -8.06
C PRO A 145 -20.16 7.46 -9.06
N ILE A 146 -20.30 6.23 -9.54
CA ILE A 146 -19.28 5.44 -10.29
C ILE A 146 -18.77 6.09 -11.61
N GLY A 147 -19.26 7.25 -12.04
CA GLY A 147 -18.80 7.94 -13.26
C GLY A 147 -17.72 9.05 -13.11
N GLN A 148 -17.34 9.44 -11.88
CA GLN A 148 -16.46 10.62 -11.64
C GLN A 148 -15.08 10.28 -11.04
N LEU A 149 -14.73 9.00 -10.98
CA LEU A 149 -13.61 8.46 -10.19
C LEU A 149 -12.21 8.96 -10.60
N SER A 150 -12.01 9.38 -11.85
CA SER A 150 -10.69 9.83 -12.33
C SER A 150 -10.32 11.26 -11.93
N GLU A 151 -11.28 12.11 -11.57
CA GLU A 151 -11.01 13.53 -11.28
C GLU A 151 -10.73 13.80 -9.79
N LEU A 152 -11.33 13.01 -8.89
CA LEU A 152 -11.22 13.25 -7.44
C LEU A 152 -9.87 12.85 -6.84
N TRP A 153 -9.18 11.85 -7.40
CA TRP A 153 -7.84 11.46 -6.94
C TRP A 153 -6.78 12.47 -7.40
N ALA A 154 -6.93 13.02 -8.61
CA ALA A 154 -6.03 14.04 -9.15
C ALA A 154 -6.13 15.37 -8.39
N ASN A 155 -7.33 15.72 -7.91
CA ASN A 155 -7.58 17.03 -7.29
C ASN A 155 -7.27 17.09 -5.78
N ASN A 156 -7.25 15.94 -5.07
CA ASN A 156 -7.15 15.91 -3.61
C ASN A 156 -5.80 15.43 -3.03
N GLY A 157 -4.77 15.15 -3.85
CA GLY A 157 -3.64 14.34 -3.38
C GLY A 157 -2.19 14.74 -3.75
N HIS A 158 -1.93 15.83 -4.47
CA HIS A 158 -0.56 16.17 -4.90
C HIS A 158 -0.01 17.50 -4.39
N ALA A 159 -0.61 18.12 -3.37
CA ALA A 159 -0.07 19.34 -2.77
C ALA A 159 1.19 19.12 -1.89
N GLY A 160 1.70 17.89 -1.72
CA GLY A 160 2.82 17.62 -0.82
C GLY A 160 3.83 16.54 -1.25
N VAL A 161 3.64 15.86 -2.38
CA VAL A 161 4.52 14.75 -2.79
C VAL A 161 4.89 14.88 -4.27
N ALA A 162 5.43 16.03 -4.66
CA ALA A 162 6.07 16.21 -5.95
C ALA A 162 7.02 17.41 -5.92
N SER A 163 8.15 17.27 -5.24
CA SER A 163 9.28 18.14 -5.51
C SER A 163 10.58 17.44 -5.18
N SER A 164 11.01 16.55 -6.08
CA SER A 164 12.40 16.44 -6.57
C SER A 164 12.67 15.07 -7.19
N MET A 165 12.35 14.88 -8.48
CA MET A 165 13.16 14.02 -9.34
C MET A 165 13.25 14.66 -10.72
N PRO A 166 14.46 14.82 -11.30
CA PRO A 166 14.64 15.42 -12.61
C PRO A 166 14.18 14.44 -13.70
N ALA A 167 13.54 14.98 -14.73
CA ALA A 167 13.10 14.22 -15.91
C ALA A 167 14.30 13.52 -16.58
N VAL A 168 14.30 12.18 -16.54
CA VAL A 168 15.19 11.35 -17.35
C VAL A 168 14.71 11.43 -18.80
N GLN A 169 15.46 12.14 -19.64
CA GLN A 169 15.23 12.13 -21.09
C GLN A 169 15.61 10.77 -21.69
N PRO A 170 14.83 10.21 -22.63
CA PRO A 170 15.15 8.94 -23.26
C PRO A 170 16.39 9.09 -24.16
N ARG A 171 17.39 8.24 -23.92
CA ARG A 171 18.62 8.15 -24.75
C ARG A 171 18.23 7.77 -26.18
N LYS A 172 18.59 8.64 -27.14
CA LYS A 172 18.54 8.33 -28.58
C LYS A 172 19.42 7.10 -28.85
N GLY A 173 18.78 5.99 -29.22
CA GLY A 173 19.47 4.79 -29.71
C GLY A 173 20.21 5.12 -31.01
N VAL A 174 21.52 4.85 -31.04
CA VAL A 174 22.34 4.94 -32.25
C VAL A 174 22.10 3.67 -33.06
N LEU A 175 21.40 3.78 -34.19
CA LEU A 175 21.29 2.71 -35.19
C LEU A 175 22.69 2.38 -35.73
N ARG A 176 23.21 1.20 -35.40
CA ARG A 176 24.41 0.63 -36.04
C ARG A 176 23.97 -0.15 -37.29
N MET A 177 24.32 0.35 -38.47
CA MET A 177 24.15 -0.34 -39.76
C MET A 177 25.14 -1.52 -39.90
N PRO A 178 24.76 -2.63 -40.55
CA PRO A 178 25.67 -3.74 -40.81
C PRO A 178 26.63 -3.45 -41.98
N ARG A 179 27.92 -3.78 -41.81
CA ARG A 179 28.93 -3.72 -42.86
C ARG A 179 28.77 -4.93 -43.80
N LYS A 180 28.74 -4.65 -45.12
CA LYS A 180 28.81 -5.67 -46.19
C LYS A 180 30.13 -6.44 -46.09
N LEU A 181 30.07 -7.78 -46.13
CA LEU A 181 31.23 -8.62 -46.46
C LEU A 181 31.45 -8.57 -47.97
N SER A 182 32.65 -8.17 -48.38
CA SER A 182 33.18 -8.38 -49.73
C SER A 182 33.91 -9.72 -49.77
N LEU A 183 33.47 -10.61 -50.68
CA LEU A 183 34.15 -11.85 -51.06
C LEU A 183 35.53 -11.53 -51.67
N ILE A 184 36.52 -12.36 -51.34
CA ILE A 184 37.64 -12.73 -52.21
C ILE A 184 37.44 -14.21 -52.53
#